data_AF-A0A5F1HVB8-F1
#
_entry.id   AF-A0A5F1HVB8-F1
#
_cell.length_a   1.000
_cell.length_b   1.000
_cell.length_c   1.000
_cell.angle_alpha   90.00
_cell.angle_beta   90.00
_cell.angle_gamma   90.00
#
_symmetry.space_group_name_H-M   'P 1'
#
loop_
_entity.id
_entity.type
_entity.pdbx_description
1 polymer ?
#
loop_
_entity_poly.entity_id
_entity_poly.type
_entity_poly.pdbx_seq_one_letter_code
_entity_poly.pdbx_strand_id
1 'polypeptide(L)'
;MPFLRKIVVFLIIVITNKGLCDETTQGIFINKTKLVFSSHLNKIVLRVVNHTAEHYLLQAVIQSYDPKTGMAANDNQVSPFIVSPPVHELRAGDDTLVSLLAVPSRAILLPSSRESLYYLTLRLIPSEIKMYNSVKLRLVTAYNIRVYWRPMFDSIKEKDIYFSCNNGELNILNRSGYYREVTQLFIDKYKIKKVSTY
;
A
#
# COMPACT_ATOMS: atom_id res chain seq x y z
N MET A 1 -59.37 -28.76 11.59
CA MET A 1 -58.15 -27.92 11.70
C MET A 1 -57.11 -28.15 10.57
N PRO A 2 -57.45 -28.16 9.26
CA PRO A 2 -56.46 -28.28 8.18
C PRO A 2 -55.84 -26.94 7.75
N PHE A 3 -56.52 -25.81 8.01
CA PHE A 3 -56.10 -24.48 7.58
C PHE A 3 -54.90 -23.95 8.39
N LEU A 4 -54.92 -24.15 9.72
CA LEU A 4 -53.81 -23.75 10.61
C LEU A 4 -52.51 -24.50 10.28
N ARG A 5 -52.61 -25.79 9.91
CA ARG A 5 -51.46 -26.61 9.49
C ARG A 5 -50.84 -26.12 8.19
N LYS A 6 -51.65 -25.63 7.23
CA LYS A 6 -51.14 -25.04 5.98
C LYS A 6 -50.42 -23.71 6.23
N ILE A 7 -50.93 -22.89 7.15
CA ILE A 7 -50.30 -21.62 7.56
C ILE A 7 -48.95 -21.88 8.25
N VAL A 8 -48.88 -22.87 9.15
CA VAL A 8 -47.63 -23.21 9.85
C VAL A 8 -46.57 -23.74 8.87
N VAL A 9 -46.97 -24.58 7.91
CA VAL A 9 -46.04 -25.08 6.87
C VAL A 9 -45.55 -23.94 5.97
N PHE A 10 -46.42 -23.00 5.61
CA PHE A 10 -46.05 -21.83 4.82
C PHE A 10 -45.07 -20.91 5.59
N LEU A 11 -45.28 -20.73 6.90
CA LEU A 11 -44.38 -19.93 7.74
C LEU A 11 -42.99 -20.56 7.89
N ILE A 12 -42.89 -21.89 7.97
CA ILE A 12 -41.61 -22.62 8.07
C ILE A 12 -40.79 -22.49 6.78
N ILE A 13 -41.44 -22.52 5.61
CA ILE A 13 -40.77 -22.40 4.29
C ILE A 13 -40.21 -20.98 4.07
N VAL A 14 -40.87 -19.95 4.59
CA VAL A 14 -40.42 -18.56 4.47
C VAL A 14 -39.19 -18.26 5.35
N ILE A 15 -39.01 -18.98 6.46
CA ILE A 15 -37.87 -18.78 7.37
C ILE A 15 -36.57 -19.44 6.86
N THR A 16 -36.66 -20.42 5.95
CA THR A 16 -35.49 -21.16 5.42
C THR A 16 -34.73 -20.45 4.28
N ASN A 17 -35.24 -19.35 3.71
CA ASN A 17 -34.49 -18.55 2.72
C ASN A 17 -33.62 -17.48 3.40
N LYS A 18 -32.71 -17.91 4.29
CA LYS A 18 -31.52 -17.10 4.57
C LYS A 18 -30.47 -17.46 3.52
N GLY A 19 -30.57 -16.82 2.36
CA GLY A 19 -29.46 -16.80 1.40
C GLY A 19 -28.24 -16.22 2.10
N LEU A 20 -27.32 -17.09 2.49
CA LEU A 20 -25.97 -16.72 2.89
C LEU A 20 -25.28 -16.24 1.61
N CYS A 21 -25.42 -14.95 1.31
CA CYS A 21 -24.52 -14.28 0.39
C CYS A 21 -23.20 -14.14 1.15
N ASP A 22 -22.36 -15.17 1.10
CA ASP A 22 -20.98 -15.06 1.54
C ASP A 22 -20.28 -14.20 0.49
N GLU A 23 -20.15 -12.91 0.77
CA GLU A 23 -19.28 -12.04 -0.01
C GLU A 23 -17.84 -12.49 0.25
N THR A 24 -17.42 -13.55 -0.45
CA THR A 24 -16.03 -13.96 -0.43
C THR A 24 -15.24 -12.81 -1.05
N THR A 25 -14.59 -12.02 -0.21
CA THR A 25 -13.71 -10.93 -0.65
C THR A 25 -12.53 -11.55 -1.39
N GLN A 26 -12.66 -11.68 -2.71
CA GLN A 26 -11.58 -12.16 -3.57
C GLN A 26 -10.61 -11.02 -3.83
N GLY A 27 -9.34 -11.25 -3.56
CA GLY A 27 -8.29 -10.28 -3.80
C GLY A 27 -7.06 -10.52 -2.97
N ILE A 28 -6.11 -9.60 -3.08
CA ILE A 28 -4.87 -9.64 -2.31
C ILE A 28 -5.00 -8.63 -1.19
N PHE A 29 -4.95 -9.12 0.04
CA PHE A 29 -5.01 -8.29 1.22
C PHE A 29 -3.61 -7.97 1.72
N ILE A 30 -3.37 -6.69 1.98
CA ILE A 30 -2.12 -6.19 2.55
C ILE A 30 -2.48 -5.39 3.80
N ASN A 31 -1.89 -5.74 4.94
CA ASN A 31 -2.29 -5.16 6.22
C ASN A 31 -1.85 -3.70 6.46
N LYS A 32 -0.98 -3.13 5.62
CA LYS A 32 -0.51 -1.73 5.73
C LYS A 32 -0.43 -1.08 4.35
N THR A 33 -0.88 0.17 4.25
CA THR A 33 -0.80 1.01 3.04
C THR A 33 0.44 1.91 3.01
N LYS A 34 1.08 2.10 4.17
CA LYS A 34 2.38 2.76 4.34
C LYS A 34 3.15 2.18 5.52
N LEU A 35 4.47 2.29 5.47
CA LEU A 35 5.38 1.87 6.54
C LEU A 35 6.13 3.10 7.06
N VAL A 36 6.12 3.29 8.38
CA VAL A 36 6.95 4.30 9.05
C VAL A 36 8.04 3.55 9.81
N PHE A 37 9.28 3.68 9.33
CA PHE A 37 10.46 3.00 9.83
C PHE A 37 11.26 3.96 10.71
N SER A 38 11.04 3.88 12.02
CA SER A 38 11.82 4.66 12.98
C SER A 38 13.27 4.21 13.03
N SER A 39 14.21 5.14 13.17
CA SER A 39 15.65 4.87 13.08
C SER A 39 16.22 3.92 14.14
N HIS A 40 15.51 3.71 15.25
CA HIS A 40 15.88 2.75 16.29
C HIS A 40 15.37 1.32 16.03
N LEU A 41 14.49 1.13 15.04
CA LEU A 41 13.99 -0.18 14.65
C LEU A 41 14.98 -0.85 13.70
N ASN A 42 15.09 -2.18 13.79
CA ASN A 42 15.90 -2.96 12.85
C ASN A 42 15.04 -3.67 11.80
N LYS A 43 13.74 -3.86 12.08
CA LYS A 43 12.81 -4.60 11.22
C LYS A 43 11.40 -4.06 11.31
N ILE A 44 10.70 -4.04 10.17
CA ILE A 44 9.24 -3.92 10.07
C ILE A 44 8.70 -5.09 9.26
N VAL A 45 7.54 -5.60 9.63
CA VAL A 45 6.89 -6.72 8.94
C VAL A 45 5.55 -6.28 8.35
N LEU A 46 5.28 -6.75 7.15
CA LEU A 46 4.05 -6.60 6.39
C LEU A 46 3.46 -7.99 6.14
N ARG A 47 2.14 -8.14 6.31
CA ARG A 47 1.42 -9.38 5.99
C ARG A 47 0.70 -9.21 4.66
N VAL A 48 0.88 -10.18 3.78
CA VAL A 48 0.21 -10.28 2.48
C VAL A 48 -0.59 -11.58 2.47
N VAL A 49 -1.87 -11.52 2.14
CA VAL A 49 -2.78 -12.66 2.11
C VAL A 49 -3.42 -12.74 0.73
N ASN A 50 -3.50 -13.94 0.18
CA ASN A 50 -4.16 -14.20 -1.09
C ASN A 50 -5.52 -14.85 -0.88
N HIS A 51 -6.59 -14.06 -1.03
CA HIS A 51 -7.96 -14.57 -0.98
C HIS A 51 -8.50 -14.95 -2.37
N THR A 52 -7.66 -14.98 -3.41
CA THR A 52 -8.08 -15.46 -4.74
C THR A 52 -7.87 -16.97 -4.86
N ALA A 53 -8.48 -17.55 -5.90
CA ALA A 53 -8.25 -18.95 -6.28
C ALA A 53 -6.96 -19.16 -7.09
N GLU A 54 -6.25 -18.08 -7.46
CA GLU A 54 -5.06 -18.12 -8.31
C GLU A 54 -3.78 -18.20 -7.46
N HIS A 55 -2.74 -18.80 -8.03
CA HIS A 55 -1.40 -18.79 -7.44
C HIS A 55 -0.56 -17.65 -8.04
N TYR A 56 0.24 -16.99 -7.19
CA TYR A 56 1.12 -15.91 -7.62
C TYR A 56 2.56 -16.17 -7.17
N LEU A 57 3.51 -15.66 -7.94
CA LEU A 57 4.85 -15.38 -7.46
C LEU A 57 4.87 -13.93 -6.93
N LEU A 58 5.01 -13.78 -5.61
CA LEU A 58 5.16 -12.50 -4.95
C LEU A 58 6.63 -12.08 -5.00
N GLN A 59 6.94 -10.99 -5.69
CA GLN A 59 8.25 -10.35 -5.68
C GLN A 59 8.19 -9.06 -4.86
N ALA A 60 9.11 -8.90 -3.90
CA ALA A 60 9.19 -7.73 -3.04
C ALA A 60 10.53 -7.01 -3.24
N VAL A 61 10.47 -5.73 -3.62
CA VAL A 61 11.64 -4.92 -3.98
C VAL A 61 11.56 -3.56 -3.29
N ILE A 62 12.69 -3.04 -2.83
CA ILE A 62 12.80 -1.67 -2.34
C ILE A 62 13.31 -0.76 -3.46
N GLN A 63 12.66 0.38 -3.66
CA GLN A 63 12.95 1.35 -4.71
C GLN A 63 13.05 2.77 -4.12
N SER A 64 13.86 3.63 -4.75
CA SER A 64 13.99 5.03 -4.37
C SER A 64 12.73 5.83 -4.72
N TYR A 65 12.53 6.98 -4.08
CA TYR A 65 11.51 7.95 -4.46
C TYR A 65 12.03 8.86 -5.57
N ASP A 66 11.33 8.94 -6.70
CA ASP A 66 11.62 9.92 -7.74
C ASP A 66 10.79 11.21 -7.50
N PRO A 67 11.43 12.34 -7.15
CA PRO A 67 10.72 13.59 -6.91
C PRO A 67 10.08 14.20 -8.17
N LYS A 68 10.52 13.82 -9.38
CA LYS A 68 9.96 14.34 -10.64
C LYS A 68 8.63 13.69 -10.97
N THR A 69 8.52 12.38 -10.73
CA THR A 69 7.31 11.60 -11.04
C THR A 69 6.42 11.38 -9.81
N GLY A 70 6.96 11.53 -8.60
CA GLY A 70 6.27 11.21 -7.35
C GLY A 70 6.05 9.71 -7.14
N MET A 71 6.78 8.86 -7.88
CA MET A 71 6.62 7.41 -7.93
C MET A 71 7.93 6.68 -7.58
N ALA A 72 7.88 5.35 -7.53
CA ALA A 72 9.05 4.51 -7.34
C ALA A 72 10.01 4.65 -8.54
N ALA A 73 11.25 5.06 -8.26
CA ALA A 73 12.30 5.14 -9.25
C ALA A 73 12.77 3.73 -9.63
N ASN A 74 13.10 3.54 -10.91
CA ASN A 74 13.81 2.36 -11.38
C ASN A 74 15.31 2.66 -11.47
N ASP A 75 15.88 3.15 -10.36
CA ASP A 75 17.31 3.30 -10.22
C ASP A 75 17.88 2.10 -9.45
N ASN A 76 19.11 1.71 -9.78
CA ASN A 76 19.86 0.72 -9.02
C ASN A 76 20.53 1.38 -7.79
N GLN A 77 19.90 2.41 -7.23
CA GLN A 77 20.49 3.13 -6.12
C GLN A 77 20.47 2.25 -4.88
N VAL A 78 21.59 2.27 -4.14
CA VAL A 78 21.76 1.45 -2.95
C VAL A 78 20.79 1.91 -1.87
N SER A 79 19.76 1.11 -1.62
CA SER A 79 18.78 1.36 -0.57
C SER A 79 19.34 1.04 0.82
N PRO A 80 18.97 1.81 1.86
CA PRO A 80 19.31 1.52 3.25
C PRO A 80 18.55 0.31 3.81
N PHE A 81 17.68 -0.32 3.03
CA PHE A 81 16.90 -1.47 3.44
C PHE A 81 17.16 -2.72 2.60
N ILE A 82 16.88 -3.88 3.18
CA ILE A 82 16.81 -5.18 2.53
C ILE A 82 15.40 -5.75 2.76
N VAL A 83 14.87 -6.44 1.76
CA VAL A 83 13.55 -7.10 1.84
C VAL A 83 13.72 -8.61 1.93
N SER A 84 12.95 -9.27 2.80
CA SER A 84 12.99 -10.72 2.98
C SER A 84 11.60 -11.32 3.25
N PRO A 85 11.18 -12.38 2.55
CA PRO A 85 11.84 -12.94 1.37
C PRO A 85 11.69 -11.98 0.17
N PRO A 86 12.67 -11.92 -0.75
CA PRO A 86 12.57 -11.09 -1.96
C PRO A 86 11.62 -11.69 -3.01
N VAL A 87 11.48 -13.01 -3.02
CA VAL A 87 10.56 -13.76 -3.90
C VAL A 87 9.94 -14.89 -3.09
N HIS A 88 8.63 -15.07 -3.21
CA HIS A 88 7.88 -16.12 -2.52
C HIS A 88 6.72 -16.60 -3.38
N GLU A 89 6.46 -17.92 -3.39
CA GLU A 89 5.24 -18.47 -3.97
C GLU A 89 4.08 -18.19 -3.01
N LEU A 90 3.05 -17.50 -3.47
CA LEU A 90 1.85 -17.16 -2.71
C LEU A 90 0.67 -17.95 -3.27
N ARG A 91 0.27 -19.02 -2.59
CA ARG A 91 -0.79 -19.92 -3.06
C ARG A 91 -2.19 -19.36 -2.81
N ALA A 92 -3.20 -19.96 -3.43
CA ALA A 92 -4.59 -19.64 -3.16
C ALA A 92 -4.92 -19.86 -1.67
N GLY A 93 -5.51 -18.86 -1.01
CA GLY A 93 -5.85 -18.89 0.42
C GLY A 93 -4.66 -18.68 1.38
N ASP A 94 -3.44 -18.57 0.86
CA ASP A 94 -2.21 -18.54 1.64
C ASP A 94 -1.86 -17.14 2.15
N ASP A 95 -1.01 -17.06 3.17
CA ASP A 95 -0.45 -15.82 3.68
C ASP A 95 1.06 -15.86 3.86
N THR A 96 1.69 -14.71 3.69
CA THR A 96 3.13 -14.58 3.84
C THR A 96 3.50 -13.28 4.54
N LEU A 97 4.66 -13.29 5.19
CA LEU A 97 5.22 -12.16 5.90
C LEU A 97 6.44 -11.62 5.15
N VAL A 98 6.31 -10.39 4.65
CA VAL A 98 7.41 -9.65 4.03
C VAL A 98 8.03 -8.74 5.08
N SER A 99 9.31 -8.96 5.37
CA SER A 99 10.10 -8.17 6.31
C SER A 99 10.96 -7.14 5.57
N LEU A 100 10.92 -5.90 6.02
CA LEU A 100 11.85 -4.85 5.66
C LEU A 100 12.88 -4.70 6.78
N LEU A 101 14.15 -4.87 6.46
CA LEU A 101 15.28 -4.84 7.38
C LEU A 101 16.13 -3.60 7.10
N ALA A 102 16.49 -2.84 8.13
CA ALA A 102 17.45 -1.76 7.97
C ALA A 102 18.88 -2.32 7.89
N VAL A 103 19.71 -1.70 7.06
CA VAL A 103 21.14 -1.96 6.97
C VAL A 103 21.85 -0.79 7.67
N PRO A 104 22.34 -0.95 8.92
CA PRO A 104 22.86 0.16 9.71
C PRO A 104 23.96 0.96 9.01
N SER A 105 24.86 0.28 8.30
CA SER A 105 25.97 0.91 7.56
C SER A 105 25.53 1.80 6.40
N ARG A 106 24.30 1.62 5.89
CA ARG A 106 23.71 2.45 4.84
C ARG A 106 22.76 3.50 5.41
N ALA A 107 22.02 3.13 6.45
CA ALA A 107 21.07 4.00 7.13
C ALA A 107 21.76 5.21 7.79
N ILE A 108 23.02 5.08 8.20
CA ILE A 108 23.83 6.21 8.74
C ILE A 108 24.02 7.36 7.74
N LEU A 109 23.91 7.10 6.44
CA LEU A 109 24.03 8.11 5.39
C LEU A 109 22.74 8.92 5.20
N LEU A 110 21.64 8.54 5.86
CA LEU A 110 20.37 9.23 5.76
C LEU A 110 20.39 10.52 6.60
N PRO A 111 19.69 11.58 6.15
CA PRO A 111 19.56 12.81 6.92
C PRO A 111 19.01 12.55 8.32
N SER A 112 19.60 13.15 9.35
CA SER A 112 19.11 13.07 10.73
C SER A 112 18.02 14.09 11.05
N SER A 113 17.87 15.15 10.24
CA SER A 113 16.96 16.28 10.47
C SER A 113 15.68 16.26 9.64
N ARG A 114 15.48 15.22 8.81
CA ARG A 114 14.27 15.05 8.00
C ARG A 114 14.02 13.59 7.64
N GLU A 115 12.78 13.28 7.30
CA GLU A 115 12.40 11.97 6.76
C GLU A 115 13.00 11.73 5.38
N SER A 116 13.18 10.45 5.05
CA SER A 116 13.49 9.99 3.69
C SER A 116 12.41 9.03 3.22
N LEU A 117 12.03 9.14 1.94
CA LEU A 117 10.96 8.33 1.35
C LEU A 117 11.51 7.29 0.37
N TYR A 118 11.01 6.07 0.50
CA TYR A 118 11.27 4.93 -0.37
C TYR A 118 9.95 4.22 -0.70
N TYR A 119 10.00 3.25 -1.62
CA TYR A 119 8.87 2.40 -1.97
C TYR A 119 9.20 0.92 -1.79
N LEU A 120 8.41 0.22 -0.99
CA LEU A 120 8.34 -1.24 -1.03
C LEU A 120 7.32 -1.63 -2.10
N THR A 121 7.82 -2.13 -3.22
CA THR A 121 7.02 -2.56 -4.36
C THR A 121 6.80 -4.07 -4.29
N LEU A 122 5.54 -4.47 -4.17
CA LEU A 122 5.11 -5.86 -4.22
C LEU A 122 4.51 -6.16 -5.59
N ARG A 123 5.15 -7.03 -6.36
CA ARG A 123 4.67 -7.49 -7.67
C ARG A 123 4.06 -8.88 -7.53
N LEU A 124 2.87 -9.05 -8.05
CA LEU A 124 2.19 -10.34 -8.14
C LEU A 124 2.24 -10.81 -9.58
N ILE A 125 3.03 -11.84 -9.83
CA ILE A 125 3.18 -12.45 -11.14
C ILE A 125 2.30 -13.72 -11.15
N PRO A 126 1.23 -13.77 -11.96
CA PRO A 126 0.36 -14.94 -12.01
C PRO A 126 1.12 -16.19 -12.47
N SER A 127 0.78 -17.35 -11.90
CA SER A 127 1.30 -18.65 -12.35
C SER A 127 0.82 -19.00 -13.75
N GLU A 128 1.64 -19.74 -14.50
CA GLU A 128 1.30 -20.13 -15.87
C GLU A 128 0.47 -21.41 -15.93
N ILE A 129 -0.62 -21.38 -16.70
CA ILE A 129 -1.31 -22.58 -17.17
C ILE A 129 -0.84 -22.87 -18.61
N LYS A 130 -0.26 -24.05 -18.83
CA LYS A 130 0.19 -24.50 -20.15
C LYS A 130 -1.00 -24.86 -21.04
N MET A 131 -1.57 -23.87 -21.71
CA MET A 131 -2.47 -24.07 -22.85
C MET A 131 -1.71 -23.87 -24.18
N TYR A 132 -1.79 -24.85 -25.08
CA TYR A 132 -1.25 -24.79 -26.45
C TYR A 132 -2.18 -23.97 -27.37
N ASN A 133 -1.62 -23.25 -28.34
CA ASN A 133 -2.34 -22.49 -29.38
C ASN A 133 -3.31 -21.38 -28.88
N SER A 134 -2.88 -20.56 -27.92
CA SER A 134 -3.62 -19.36 -27.50
C SER A 134 -2.73 -18.13 -27.40
N VAL A 135 -3.27 -16.96 -27.76
CA VAL A 135 -2.67 -15.65 -27.45
C VAL A 135 -2.92 -15.37 -25.96
N LYS A 136 -1.85 -15.10 -25.20
CA LYS A 136 -1.92 -14.89 -23.75
C LYS A 136 -1.61 -13.44 -23.40
N LEU A 137 -2.54 -12.77 -22.73
CA LEU A 137 -2.30 -11.51 -22.05
C LEU A 137 -1.87 -11.79 -20.61
N ARG A 138 -0.75 -11.20 -20.17
CA ARG A 138 -0.28 -11.29 -18.78
C ARG A 138 -0.45 -9.95 -18.09
N LEU A 139 -1.18 -9.96 -16.98
CA LEU A 139 -1.30 -8.81 -16.10
C LEU A 139 -0.46 -9.05 -14.85
N VAL A 140 0.50 -8.17 -14.60
CA VAL A 140 1.30 -8.18 -13.36
C VAL A 140 0.90 -6.97 -12.55
N THR A 141 0.34 -7.20 -11.37
CA THR A 141 -0.09 -6.13 -10.47
C THR A 141 1.07 -5.74 -9.56
N ALA A 142 1.36 -4.43 -9.48
CA ALA A 142 2.38 -3.89 -8.60
C ALA A 142 1.77 -2.94 -7.56
N TYR A 143 1.90 -3.29 -6.28
CA TYR A 143 1.52 -2.43 -5.15
C TYR A 143 2.75 -1.67 -4.66
N ASN A 144 2.71 -0.34 -4.78
CA ASN A 144 3.79 0.55 -4.34
C ASN A 144 3.47 1.10 -2.94
N ILE A 145 4.09 0.54 -1.91
CA ILE A 145 3.86 0.92 -0.51
C ILE A 145 4.92 1.95 -0.10
N ARG A 146 4.50 3.14 0.34
CA ARG A 146 5.42 4.17 0.82
C ARG A 146 6.12 3.73 2.11
N VAL A 147 7.43 3.91 2.17
CA VAL A 147 8.29 3.63 3.32
C VAL A 147 8.97 4.92 3.76
N TYR A 148 8.58 5.44 4.92
CA TYR A 148 9.17 6.63 5.52
C TYR A 148 10.25 6.23 6.50
N TRP A 149 11.51 6.52 6.20
CA TRP A 149 12.57 6.50 7.21
C TRP A 149 12.42 7.72 8.11
N ARG A 150 12.20 7.49 9.41
CA ARG A 150 11.98 8.53 10.40
C ARG A 150 13.14 8.56 11.42
N PRO A 151 14.05 9.53 11.32
CA PRO A 151 15.03 9.76 12.36
C PRO A 151 14.37 10.23 13.65
N MET A 152 15.02 9.97 14.79
CA MET A 152 14.62 10.54 16.07
C MET A 152 15.20 11.96 16.17
N PHE A 153 14.45 12.95 15.71
CA PHE A 153 14.78 14.36 15.89
C PHE A 153 13.62 15.11 16.56
N ASP A 154 13.97 16.01 17.48
CA ASP A 154 13.03 16.88 18.16
C ASP A 154 12.65 18.05 17.24
N SER A 155 11.67 17.86 16.36
CA SER A 155 11.05 18.97 15.62
C SER A 155 9.60 18.70 15.26
N ILE A 156 8.75 18.47 16.26
CA ILE A 156 7.30 18.53 16.06
C ILE A 156 6.85 19.95 16.39
N LYS A 157 7.02 20.86 15.43
CA LYS A 157 6.09 21.97 15.29
C LYS A 157 5.16 21.57 14.15
N GLU A 158 3.99 21.00 14.49
CA GLU A 158 2.98 20.61 13.50
C GLU A 158 2.55 21.76 12.57
N LYS A 159 2.89 23.01 12.92
CA LYS A 159 2.54 24.26 12.22
C LYS A 159 3.60 24.80 11.23
N ASP A 160 4.49 23.98 10.72
CA ASP A 160 5.51 24.41 9.74
C ASP A 160 5.11 24.16 8.27
N ILE A 161 3.84 24.42 7.93
CA ILE A 161 3.36 24.45 6.55
C ILE A 161 2.85 25.86 6.25
N TYR A 162 3.43 26.48 5.24
CA TYR A 162 3.11 27.84 4.83
C TYR A 162 2.56 27.83 3.41
N PHE A 163 1.53 28.64 3.17
CA PHE A 163 0.90 28.79 1.88
C PHE A 163 1.18 30.20 1.36
N SER A 164 1.59 30.32 0.11
CA SER A 164 1.71 31.61 -0.58
C SER A 164 1.12 31.50 -1.99
N CYS A 165 0.53 32.58 -2.47
CA CYS A 165 0.01 32.65 -3.82
C CYS A 165 0.82 33.66 -4.61
N ASN A 166 1.53 33.20 -5.64
CA ASN A 166 2.33 34.05 -6.52
C ASN A 166 1.92 33.76 -7.97
N ASN A 167 1.60 34.79 -8.75
CA ASN A 167 1.22 34.68 -10.16
C ASN A 167 0.06 33.70 -10.45
N GLY A 168 -0.89 33.56 -9.50
CA GLY A 168 -2.01 32.63 -9.63
C GLY A 168 -1.67 31.16 -9.30
N GLU A 169 -0.43 30.89 -8.88
CA GLU A 169 0.00 29.57 -8.41
C GLU A 169 0.05 29.53 -6.88
N LEU A 170 -0.58 28.50 -6.30
CA LEU A 170 -0.49 28.22 -4.88
C LEU A 170 0.79 27.42 -4.59
N ASN A 171 1.71 28.03 -3.86
CA ASN A 171 2.92 27.42 -3.35
C ASN A 171 2.71 26.93 -1.92
N ILE A 172 3.12 25.69 -1.65
CA ILE A 172 3.06 25.07 -0.33
C ILE A 172 4.49 24.82 0.14
N LEU A 173 4.92 25.51 1.18
CA LEU A 173 6.24 25.35 1.79
C LEU A 173 6.14 24.51 3.06
N ASN A 174 6.73 23.32 3.05
CA ASN A 174 6.80 22.43 4.21
C ASN A 174 8.19 22.49 4.85
N ARG A 175 8.28 23.04 6.08
CA ARG A 175 9.52 23.12 6.88
C ARG A 175 9.60 22.09 8.00
N SER A 176 8.61 21.21 8.13
CA SER A 176 8.48 20.31 9.29
C SER A 176 9.51 19.17 9.35
N GLY A 177 10.25 18.91 8.26
CA GLY A 177 11.12 17.74 8.16
C GLY A 177 10.37 16.42 7.94
N TYR A 178 9.03 16.43 7.90
CA TYR A 178 8.19 15.26 7.63
C TYR A 178 7.49 15.37 6.27
N TYR A 179 7.26 14.24 5.61
CA TYR A 179 6.38 14.21 4.45
C TYR A 179 4.91 14.49 4.84
N ARG A 180 4.18 15.13 3.93
CA ARG A 180 2.77 15.47 4.10
C ARG A 180 1.98 15.00 2.88
N GLU A 181 0.94 14.22 3.11
CA GLU A 181 0.03 13.75 2.07
C GLU A 181 -1.17 14.70 2.02
N VAL A 182 -1.27 15.48 0.94
CA VAL A 182 -2.42 16.36 0.71
C VAL A 182 -3.51 15.55 0.01
N THR A 183 -4.53 15.13 0.75
CA THR A 183 -5.68 14.40 0.20
C THR A 183 -6.68 15.32 -0.48
N GLN A 184 -6.92 16.48 0.12
CA GLN A 184 -7.84 17.49 -0.41
C GLN A 184 -7.28 18.88 -0.10
N LEU A 185 -7.47 19.79 -1.03
CA LEU A 185 -7.10 21.19 -0.88
C LEU A 185 -8.25 22.07 -1.34
N PHE A 186 -8.65 22.98 -0.47
CA PHE A 186 -9.70 23.95 -0.73
C PHE A 186 -9.14 25.36 -0.54
N ILE A 187 -9.48 26.26 -1.45
CA ILE A 187 -9.37 27.70 -1.23
C ILE A 187 -10.80 28.20 -1.12
N ASP A 188 -11.14 28.73 0.05
CA ASP A 188 -12.52 29.00 0.47
C ASP A 188 -13.44 27.79 0.29
N LYS A 189 -14.37 27.84 -0.68
CA LYS A 189 -15.33 26.78 -0.99
C LYS A 189 -14.94 25.96 -2.22
N TYR A 190 -13.84 26.32 -2.89
CA TYR A 190 -13.45 25.74 -4.18
C TYR A 190 -12.36 24.69 -4.00
N LYS A 191 -12.64 23.47 -4.45
CA LYS A 191 -11.67 22.38 -4.47
C LYS A 191 -10.62 22.62 -5.56
N ILE A 192 -9.35 22.68 -5.16
CA ILE A 192 -8.23 22.80 -6.08
C ILE A 192 -7.92 21.40 -6.64
N LYS A 193 -8.04 21.24 -7.96
CA LYS A 193 -7.87 19.95 -8.66
C LYS A 193 -6.41 19.62 -9.00
N LYS A 194 -5.53 20.62 -9.04
CA LYS A 194 -4.13 20.46 -9.40
C LYS A 194 -3.26 21.23 -8.41
N VAL A 195 -2.45 20.49 -7.67
CA VAL A 195 -1.47 21.03 -6.72
C VAL A 195 -0.11 20.62 -7.26
N SER A 196 0.70 21.59 -7.69
CA SER A 196 2.12 21.33 -7.96
C SER A 196 2.83 21.38 -6.62
N THR A 197 3.45 20.28 -6.21
CA THR A 197 4.26 20.25 -4.99
C THR A 197 5.71 20.25 -5.42
N TYR A 198 6.48 21.26 -5.01
CA TYR A 198 7.92 21.36 -5.21
C TYR A 198 8.65 20.97 -3.93
#